data_AF-A0A6A5U1D6-F1
#
_entry.id   AF-A0A6A5U1D6-F1
#
_cell.length_a   1.000
_cell.length_b   1.000
_cell.length_c   1.000
_cell.angle_alpha   90.00
_cell.angle_beta   90.00
_cell.angle_gamma   90.00
#
_symmetry.space_group_name_H-M   'P 1'
#
loop_
_entity.id
_entity.type
_entity.pdbx_description
1 polymer ?
#
loop_
_entity_poly.entity_id
_entity_poly.type
_entity_poly.pdbx_seq_one_letter_code
_entity_poly.pdbx_strand_id
1 'polypeptide(L)'
;VSRETPVETTDRLLFSSTMAQFQKAAAARDPNTLDWTNDGCSSSPDNPLGFNFNKSCTRHDFGYRNYKAQTRFSEANKQRIDIKFKEDMYQQCRSEWWRDLCERFADTYYAAVHVFGDKKRE
;
A
#
# COMPACT_ATOMS: atom_id res chain seq x y z
N VAL A 1 19.62 9.03 -20.72
CA VAL A 1 19.10 8.32 -19.54
C VAL A 1 17.87 7.55 -19.99
N SER A 2 17.91 6.22 -20.02
CA SER A 2 16.73 5.42 -20.36
C SER A 2 15.63 5.72 -19.35
N ARG A 3 14.41 6.01 -19.83
CA ARG A 3 13.24 6.13 -18.95
C ARG A 3 13.01 4.76 -18.28
N GLU A 4 12.74 4.77 -16.98
CA GLU A 4 12.34 3.56 -16.24
C GLU A 4 11.14 2.89 -16.93
N THR A 5 11.13 1.57 -16.93
CA THR A 5 9.98 0.78 -17.35
C THR A 5 8.80 0.93 -16.37
N PRO A 6 7.57 0.57 -16.76
CA PRO A 6 6.43 0.56 -15.82
C PRO A 6 6.66 -0.33 -14.58
N VAL A 7 7.32 -1.47 -14.76
CA VAL A 7 7.67 -2.40 -13.67
C VAL A 7 8.66 -1.76 -12.70
N GLU A 8 9.77 -1.21 -13.21
CA GLU A 8 10.77 -0.51 -12.38
C GLU A 8 10.17 0.68 -11.65
N THR A 9 9.29 1.44 -12.33
CA THR A 9 8.60 2.60 -11.73
C THR A 9 7.67 2.17 -10.59
N THR A 10 6.93 1.07 -10.78
CA THR A 10 6.04 0.50 -9.76
C THR A 10 6.85 0.10 -8.52
N ASP A 11 7.97 -0.60 -8.72
CA ASP A 11 8.81 -1.08 -7.62
C ASP A 11 9.50 0.06 -6.89
N ARG A 12 9.99 1.07 -7.62
CA ARG A 12 10.56 2.28 -7.01
C ARG A 12 9.52 3.02 -6.16
N LEU A 13 8.29 3.18 -6.65
CA LEU A 13 7.22 3.89 -5.94
C LEU A 13 6.74 3.13 -4.68
N LEU A 14 6.76 1.80 -4.71
CA LEU A 14 6.40 0.96 -3.56
C LEU A 14 7.51 0.89 -2.51
N PHE A 15 8.72 0.54 -2.91
CA PHE A 15 9.75 0.06 -1.98
C PHE A 15 10.88 1.07 -1.75
N SER A 16 11.14 1.95 -2.70
CA SER A 16 12.28 2.88 -2.66
C SER A 16 11.87 4.35 -2.51
N SER A 17 10.57 4.64 -2.40
CA SER A 17 10.03 5.99 -2.25
C SER A 17 9.48 6.21 -0.84
N THR A 18 9.71 7.40 -0.31
CA THR A 18 8.99 7.87 0.88
C THR A 18 7.50 7.98 0.58
N MET A 19 6.67 7.95 1.63
CA MET A 19 5.23 8.15 1.48
C MET A 19 4.93 9.51 0.80
N ALA A 20 5.66 10.57 1.13
CA ALA A 20 5.49 11.88 0.51
C ALA A 20 5.77 11.86 -1.01
N GLN A 21 6.84 11.19 -1.44
CA GLN A 21 7.15 11.03 -2.87
C GLN A 21 6.09 10.21 -3.59
N PHE A 22 5.62 9.12 -2.98
CA PHE A 22 4.53 8.32 -3.52
C PHE A 22 3.24 9.15 -3.67
N GLN A 23 2.84 9.89 -2.63
CA GLN A 23 1.65 10.72 -2.68
C GLN A 23 1.73 11.80 -3.77
N LYS A 24 2.93 12.38 -3.97
CA LYS A 24 3.16 13.35 -5.06
C LYS A 24 2.93 12.70 -6.42
N ALA A 25 3.48 11.51 -6.65
CA ALA A 25 3.28 10.76 -7.90
C ALA A 25 1.81 10.36 -8.10
N ALA A 26 1.15 9.87 -7.05
CA ALA A 26 -0.27 9.50 -7.08
C ALA A 26 -1.20 10.68 -7.39
N ALA A 27 -0.93 11.84 -6.78
CA ALA A 27 -1.69 13.06 -7.05
C ALA A 27 -1.51 13.54 -8.50
N ALA A 28 -0.31 13.38 -9.06
CA ALA A 28 -0.01 13.72 -10.45
C ALA A 28 -0.44 12.64 -11.45
N ARG A 29 -0.75 11.42 -10.99
CA ARG A 29 -0.92 10.21 -11.81
C ARG A 29 0.27 10.02 -12.76
N ASP A 30 1.48 10.17 -12.23
CA ASP A 30 2.73 10.16 -13.02
C ASP A 30 3.63 8.98 -12.65
N PRO A 31 3.90 8.05 -13.58
CA PRO A 31 3.46 8.05 -14.97
C PRO A 31 1.99 7.62 -15.13
N ASN A 32 1.31 8.16 -16.15
CA ASN A 32 -0.10 7.85 -16.44
C ASN A 32 -0.32 6.43 -17.01
N THR A 33 0.76 5.69 -17.24
CA THR A 33 0.75 4.31 -17.73
C THR A 33 0.52 3.28 -16.63
N LEU A 34 0.56 3.70 -15.36
CA LEU A 34 0.28 2.85 -14.20
C LEU A 34 -1.16 3.01 -13.72
N ASP A 35 -1.66 1.98 -13.05
CA ASP A 35 -2.99 2.02 -12.43
C ASP A 35 -2.92 2.80 -11.10
N TRP A 36 -3.58 3.96 -11.08
CA TRP A 36 -3.68 4.83 -9.91
C TRP A 36 -5.05 4.76 -9.21
N THR A 37 -5.94 3.87 -9.68
CA THR A 37 -7.23 3.65 -9.02
C THR A 37 -7.00 3.08 -7.62
N ASN A 38 -7.80 3.50 -6.66
CA ASN A 38 -7.73 3.03 -5.28
C ASN A 38 -9.09 3.23 -4.63
N ASP A 39 -9.42 2.35 -3.71
CA ASP A 39 -10.60 2.44 -2.84
C ASP A 39 -10.19 2.73 -1.38
N GLY A 40 -8.89 2.92 -1.14
CA GLY A 40 -8.36 3.29 0.16
C GLY A 40 -8.64 2.19 1.18
N CYS A 41 -8.94 2.57 2.41
CA CYS A 41 -9.21 1.59 3.47
C CYS A 41 -10.68 1.10 3.49
N SER A 42 -11.41 1.15 2.37
CA SER A 42 -12.85 0.83 2.31
C SER A 42 -13.20 -0.58 2.79
N SER A 43 -12.29 -1.53 2.61
CA SER A 43 -12.45 -2.94 2.99
C SER A 43 -11.59 -3.31 4.21
N SER A 44 -11.09 -2.31 4.94
CA SER A 44 -10.26 -2.51 6.12
C SER A 44 -11.11 -2.70 7.38
N PRO A 45 -10.56 -3.35 8.43
CA PRO A 45 -11.22 -3.45 9.72
C PRO A 45 -11.62 -2.09 10.30
N ASP A 46 -12.66 -2.07 11.13
CA ASP A 46 -13.08 -0.86 11.84
C ASP A 46 -11.92 -0.27 12.67
N ASN A 47 -11.76 1.04 12.60
CA ASN A 47 -10.77 1.79 13.35
C ASN A 47 -11.46 2.82 14.27
N PRO A 48 -11.97 2.39 15.43
CA PRO A 48 -12.75 3.24 16.35
C PRO A 48 -11.95 4.40 16.95
N LEU A 49 -10.60 4.38 16.82
CA LEU A 49 -9.72 5.42 17.33
C LEU A 49 -9.30 6.43 16.25
N GLY A 50 -9.69 6.18 15.00
CA GLY A 50 -9.54 7.15 13.92
C GLY A 50 -8.12 7.32 13.37
N PHE A 51 -7.20 6.35 13.57
CA PHE A 51 -5.87 6.42 12.92
C PHE A 51 -6.02 6.44 11.39
N ASN A 52 -5.58 7.51 10.74
CA ASN A 52 -5.82 7.68 9.32
C ASN A 52 -4.79 6.92 8.47
N PHE A 53 -4.99 5.63 8.27
CA PHE A 53 -4.13 4.79 7.42
C PHE A 53 -4.40 4.91 5.92
N ASN A 54 -5.21 5.87 5.48
CA ASN A 54 -5.60 6.00 4.07
C ASN A 54 -4.39 6.07 3.13
N LYS A 55 -3.33 6.78 3.53
CA LYS A 55 -2.10 6.88 2.73
C LYS A 55 -1.45 5.51 2.50
N SER A 56 -1.39 4.69 3.54
CA SER A 56 -0.86 3.32 3.48
C SER A 56 -1.76 2.44 2.61
N CYS A 57 -3.08 2.55 2.74
CA CYS A 57 -4.04 1.80 1.94
C CYS A 57 -3.94 2.17 0.44
N THR A 58 -3.84 3.46 0.10
CA THR A 58 -3.65 3.90 -1.29
C THR A 58 -2.37 3.32 -1.91
N ARG A 59 -1.27 3.22 -1.15
CA ARG A 59 -0.03 2.60 -1.65
C ARG A 59 -0.14 1.08 -1.78
N HIS A 60 -0.87 0.43 -0.89
CA HIS A 60 -1.17 -1.00 -0.96
C HIS A 60 -2.00 -1.34 -2.21
N ASP A 61 -3.07 -0.59 -2.45
CA ASP A 61 -3.92 -0.71 -3.65
C ASP A 61 -3.11 -0.55 -4.93
N PHE A 62 -2.25 0.47 -4.99
CA PHE A 62 -1.35 0.69 -6.12
C PHE A 62 -0.48 -0.54 -6.39
N GLY A 63 0.09 -1.15 -5.34
CA GLY A 63 0.87 -2.37 -5.48
C GLY A 63 0.06 -3.53 -6.02
N TYR A 64 -1.11 -3.80 -5.44
CA TYR A 64 -1.99 -4.90 -5.85
C TYR A 64 -2.42 -4.77 -7.31
N ARG A 65 -2.93 -3.59 -7.68
CA ARG A 65 -3.48 -3.35 -9.02
C ARG A 65 -2.39 -3.43 -10.09
N ASN A 66 -1.26 -2.77 -9.87
CA ASN A 66 -0.17 -2.78 -10.85
C ASN A 66 0.50 -4.15 -10.97
N TYR A 67 0.72 -4.88 -9.88
CA TYR A 67 1.29 -6.22 -9.97
C TYR A 67 0.34 -7.22 -10.65
N LYS A 68 -0.97 -7.09 -10.45
CA LYS A 68 -1.99 -7.88 -11.18
C LYS A 68 -1.98 -7.54 -12.67
N ALA A 69 -2.03 -6.25 -13.02
CA ALA A 69 -1.98 -5.79 -14.41
C ALA A 69 -0.66 -6.17 -15.12
N GLN A 70 0.44 -6.24 -14.38
CA GLN A 70 1.76 -6.65 -14.87
C GLN A 70 1.98 -8.17 -14.83
N THR A 71 0.95 -8.96 -14.53
CA THR A 71 0.99 -10.44 -14.53
C THR A 71 2.04 -11.05 -13.59
N ARG A 72 2.38 -10.33 -12.51
CA ARG A 72 3.42 -10.74 -11.54
C ARG A 72 2.93 -10.77 -10.09
N PHE A 73 1.62 -10.87 -9.90
CA PHE A 73 0.99 -10.99 -8.58
C PHE A 73 1.06 -12.44 -8.05
N SER A 74 2.26 -12.90 -7.73
CA SER A 74 2.50 -14.16 -7.03
C SER A 74 2.36 -13.99 -5.52
N GLU A 75 2.18 -15.09 -4.78
CA GLU A 75 2.14 -15.10 -3.30
C GLU A 75 3.33 -14.36 -2.67
N ALA A 76 4.55 -14.61 -3.17
CA ALA A 76 5.74 -13.94 -2.67
C ALA A 76 5.70 -12.42 -2.89
N ASN A 77 5.19 -11.97 -4.04
CA ASN A 77 5.07 -10.55 -4.33
C ASN A 77 3.93 -9.89 -3.55
N LYS A 78 2.80 -10.58 -3.40
CA LYS A 78 1.72 -10.18 -2.50
C LYS A 78 2.24 -9.97 -1.09
N GLN A 79 2.98 -10.94 -0.55
CA GLN A 79 3.57 -10.86 0.79
C GLN A 79 4.51 -9.65 0.93
N ARG A 80 5.33 -9.35 -0.09
CA ARG A 80 6.18 -8.15 -0.09
C ARG A 80 5.36 -6.85 -0.03
N ILE A 81 4.25 -6.79 -0.76
CA ILE A 81 3.35 -5.62 -0.72
C ILE A 81 2.63 -5.51 0.64
N ASP A 82 2.17 -6.62 1.21
CA ASP A 82 1.52 -6.63 2.52
C ASP A 82 2.51 -6.20 3.64
N ILE A 83 3.77 -6.66 3.59
CA ILE A 83 4.82 -6.23 4.52
C ILE A 83 5.07 -4.71 4.38
N LYS A 84 5.18 -4.21 3.14
CA LYS A 84 5.35 -2.78 2.88
C LYS A 84 4.21 -1.95 3.45
N PHE A 85 2.98 -2.42 3.33
CA PHE A 85 1.80 -1.79 3.90
C PHE A 85 1.87 -1.70 5.44
N LYS A 86 2.29 -2.78 6.10
CA LYS A 86 2.53 -2.77 7.55
C LYS A 86 3.59 -1.75 7.94
N GLU A 87 4.73 -1.72 7.23
CA GLU A 87 5.80 -0.76 7.49
C GLU A 87 5.31 0.68 7.38
N ASP A 88 4.44 0.98 6.44
CA ASP A 88 3.91 2.33 6.22
C ASP A 88 3.00 2.79 7.35
N MET A 89 2.11 1.91 7.80
CA MET A 89 1.29 2.17 8.98
C MET A 89 2.17 2.37 10.23
N TYR A 90 3.18 1.53 10.42
CA TYR A 90 4.13 1.67 11.54
C TYR A 90 4.93 2.98 11.47
N GLN A 91 5.32 3.44 10.27
CA GLN A 91 5.96 4.74 10.11
C GLN A 91 5.04 5.89 10.54
N GLN A 92 3.76 5.84 10.18
CA GLN A 92 2.78 6.81 10.64
C GLN A 92 2.61 6.77 12.16
N CYS A 93 2.56 5.58 12.77
CA CYS A 93 2.38 5.43 14.21
C CYS A 93 3.47 6.13 15.05
N ARG A 94 4.64 6.41 14.49
CA ARG A 94 5.72 7.15 15.17
C ARG A 94 5.33 8.58 15.53
N SER A 95 4.38 9.18 14.81
CA SER A 95 3.87 10.53 15.08
C SER A 95 2.55 10.55 15.85
N GLU A 96 1.98 9.39 16.16
CA GLU A 96 0.70 9.28 16.88
C GLU A 96 0.91 9.33 18.39
N TRP A 97 0.00 9.98 19.12
CA TRP A 97 0.05 10.04 20.59
C TRP A 97 -0.07 8.66 21.25
N TRP A 98 -0.83 7.75 20.65
CA TRP A 98 -1.02 6.39 21.12
C TRP A 98 -0.31 5.39 20.22
N ARG A 99 1.01 5.57 20.11
CA ARG A 99 1.87 4.77 19.23
C ARG A 99 1.64 3.27 19.34
N ASP A 100 1.71 2.70 20.54
CA ASP A 100 1.55 1.25 20.74
C ASP A 100 0.18 0.73 20.28
N LEU A 101 -0.86 1.55 20.47
CA LEU A 101 -2.21 1.21 20.06
C LEU A 101 -2.36 1.32 18.53
N CYS A 102 -1.77 2.34 17.93
CA CYS A 102 -1.67 2.48 16.47
C CYS A 102 -0.96 1.27 15.84
N GLU A 103 0.17 0.82 16.41
CA GLU A 103 0.91 -0.34 15.91
C GLU A 103 0.07 -1.64 16.01
N ARG A 104 -0.74 -1.82 17.07
CA ARG A 104 -1.69 -2.95 17.17
C ARG A 104 -2.80 -2.90 16.12
N PHE A 105 -3.31 -1.71 15.81
CA PHE A 105 -4.26 -1.55 14.70
C PHE A 105 -3.60 -1.87 13.36
N ALA A 106 -2.36 -1.41 13.15
CA ALA A 106 -1.58 -1.75 11.96
C ALA A 106 -1.37 -3.27 11.81
N ASP A 107 -1.13 -4.00 12.91
CA ASP A 107 -1.07 -5.47 12.90
C ASP A 107 -2.39 -6.11 12.48
N THR A 108 -3.51 -5.57 12.95
CA THR A 108 -4.86 -6.06 12.59
C THR A 108 -5.14 -5.85 11.10
N TYR A 109 -4.80 -4.68 10.57
CA TYR A 109 -4.91 -4.36 9.14
C TYR A 109 -4.03 -5.30 8.30
N TYR A 110 -2.78 -5.52 8.72
CA TYR A 110 -1.86 -6.45 8.05
C TYR A 110 -2.41 -7.88 8.04
N ALA A 111 -2.88 -8.38 9.20
CA ALA A 111 -3.44 -9.73 9.31
C ALA A 111 -4.65 -9.91 8.38
N ALA A 112 -5.52 -8.90 8.27
CA ALA A 112 -6.67 -8.94 7.38
C ALA A 112 -6.26 -9.11 5.91
N VAL A 113 -5.33 -8.29 5.40
CA VAL A 113 -4.89 -8.40 3.99
C VAL A 113 -4.03 -9.65 3.74
N HIS A 114 -3.27 -10.10 4.74
CA HIS A 114 -2.47 -11.31 4.63
C HIS A 114 -3.35 -12.55 4.51
N VAL A 115 -4.44 -12.64 5.28
CA VAL A 115 -5.36 -13.80 5.31
C VAL A 115 -6.44 -13.74 4.22
N PHE A 116 -6.93 -12.55 3.87
CA PHE A 116 -8.09 -12.38 2.98
C PHE A 116 -7.78 -11.74 1.62
N GLY A 117 -6.56 -11.25 1.39
CA GLY A 117 -6.18 -10.56 0.14
C GLY A 117 -6.35 -11.41 -1.12
N ASP A 118 -6.34 -12.74 -1.00
CA ASP A 118 -6.51 -13.68 -2.12
C ASP A 118 -7.98 -14.00 -2.45
N LYS A 119 -8.91 -13.71 -1.53
CA LYS A 119 -10.33 -14.09 -1.67
C LYS A 119 -11.15 -13.12 -2.52
N LYS A 120 -10.65 -11.91 -2.82
CA LYS A 120 -11.24 -11.05 -3.86
C LYS A 120 -10.75 -11.49 -5.24
N ARG A 121 -11.26 -12.65 -5.66
CA ARG A 121 -11.06 -13.22 -6.99
C ARG A 121 -12.44 -13.40 -7.63
N GLU A 122 -13.06 -12.28 -7.98
CA GLU A 122 -14.24 -12.19 -8.84
C GLU A 122 -14.10 -10.95 -9.74
#